data_AF-A0A6V7XFM9-F1
#
_entry.id   AF-A0A6V7XFM9-F1
#
_cell.length_a   1.000
_cell.length_b   1.000
_cell.length_c   1.000
_cell.angle_alpha   90.00
_cell.angle_beta   90.00
_cell.angle_gamma   90.00
#
_symmetry.space_group_name_H-M   'P 1'
#
loop_
_entity.id
_entity.type
_entity.pdbx_description
1 polymer ?
#
loop_
_entity_poly.entity_id
_entity_poly.type
_entity_poly.pdbx_seq_one_letter_code
_entity_poly.pdbx_strand_id
1 'polypeptide(L)'
;MIILKFTRYCKFTGRVIYSRLDSISSTMSSSKARGEGDGEGRFTLHNDIASEQDRNEATKAVLDAHRRLTSDRPSIDTYLQCQPGQNRYPAIACYDSTRFQYKNDPTKFFHANWVDGVRTPRAYLLATGPHDEDTCRDFWRMVIEGFVPICYCSK
;
A
#
# COMPACT_ATOMS: atom_id res chain seq x y z
N MET A 1 2.22 -12.12 2.25
CA MET A 1 1.56 -10.92 2.78
C MET A 1 0.12 -10.92 2.29
N ILE A 2 -0.87 -10.72 3.16
CA ILE A 2 -2.29 -10.67 2.80
C ILE A 2 -2.73 -9.20 2.79
N ILE A 3 -3.42 -8.80 1.73
CA ILE A 3 -3.96 -7.44 1.60
C ILE A 3 -5.47 -7.52 1.79
N LEU A 4 -5.98 -6.80 2.76
CA LEU A 4 -7.41 -6.74 3.09
C LEU A 4 -7.94 -5.37 2.66
N LYS A 5 -9.01 -5.33 1.87
CA LYS A 5 -9.60 -4.06 1.42
C LYS A 5 -10.79 -3.72 2.30
N PHE A 6 -10.73 -2.54 2.93
CA PHE A 6 -11.79 -1.99 3.76
C PHE A 6 -12.69 -1.09 2.92
N THR A 7 -13.87 -1.58 2.55
CA THR A 7 -14.90 -0.75 1.92
C THR A 7 -15.84 -0.28 3.02
N ARG A 8 -15.81 1.00 3.41
CA ARG A 8 -16.88 1.56 4.24
C ARG A 8 -18.20 1.40 3.49
N TYR A 9 -19.11 0.58 4.02
CA TYR A 9 -20.50 0.62 3.61
C TYR A 9 -21.06 1.97 4.04
N CYS A 10 -21.08 2.95 3.13
CA CYS A 10 -21.81 4.19 3.33
C CYS A 10 -23.30 3.84 3.21
N LYS A 11 -23.99 3.70 4.34
CA LYS A 11 -25.47 3.73 4.38
C LYS A 11 -25.91 5.16 4.09
N PHE A 12 -25.89 5.55 2.82
CA PHE A 12 -26.66 6.69 2.34
C PHE A 12 -27.29 6.26 1.02
N THR A 13 -28.62 6.13 1.03
CA THR A 13 -29.50 5.89 -0.13
C THR A 13 -29.22 4.64 -0.97
N GLY A 14 -29.79 3.49 -0.58
CA GLY A 14 -30.43 2.48 -1.44
C GLY A 14 -29.79 1.99 -2.76
N ARG A 15 -28.54 2.31 -3.08
CA ARG A 15 -27.85 1.88 -4.31
C ARG A 15 -26.52 1.23 -3.95
N VAL A 16 -26.45 -0.07 -4.21
CA VAL A 16 -25.20 -0.83 -4.21
C VAL A 16 -24.37 -0.33 -5.41
N ILE A 17 -23.45 0.59 -5.17
CA ILE A 17 -22.47 0.98 -6.19
C ILE A 17 -21.32 -0.02 -6.08
N TYR A 18 -21.32 -1.02 -6.96
CA TYR A 18 -20.07 -1.69 -7.32
C TYR A 18 -19.19 -0.63 -7.99
N SER A 19 -18.22 -0.08 -7.28
CA SER A 19 -17.14 0.64 -7.95
C SER A 19 -16.38 -0.41 -8.76
N ARG A 20 -16.69 -0.44 -10.06
CA ARG A 20 -15.94 -1.15 -11.10
C ARG A 20 -14.45 -0.90 -10.83
N LEU A 21 -13.65 -1.96 -10.85
CA LEU A 21 -12.20 -1.81 -10.98
C LEU A 21 -11.99 -1.15 -12.34
N ASP A 22 -11.93 0.18 -12.36
CA ASP A 22 -11.43 0.88 -13.52
C ASP A 22 -9.96 0.49 -13.62
N SER A 23 -9.69 -0.36 -14.61
CA SER A 23 -8.36 -0.56 -15.15
C SER A 23 -7.73 0.82 -15.30
N ILE A 24 -6.57 1.03 -14.67
CA ILE A 24 -5.74 2.19 -14.93
C ILE A 24 -5.23 2.02 -16.37
N SER A 25 -6.06 2.40 -17.33
CA SER A 25 -5.66 2.63 -18.70
C SER A 25 -5.04 4.02 -18.72
N SER A 26 -3.73 4.04 -18.92
CA SER A 26 -2.93 5.23 -19.14
C SER A 26 -3.59 6.13 -20.19
N THR A 27 -4.17 7.23 -19.75
CA THR A 27 -4.49 8.37 -20.62
C THR A 27 -3.50 9.47 -20.29
N MET A 28 -2.34 9.42 -20.93
CA MET A 28 -1.56 10.64 -21.16
C MET A 28 -2.38 11.54 -22.06
N SER A 29 -2.87 12.64 -21.51
CA SER A 29 -3.47 13.71 -22.30
C SER A 29 -2.34 14.41 -23.06
N SER A 30 -2.24 14.14 -24.35
CA SER A 30 -1.35 14.84 -25.27
C SER A 30 -1.87 16.25 -25.48
N SER A 31 -1.15 17.25 -24.96
CA SER A 31 -1.35 18.65 -25.29
C SER A 31 -1.03 18.89 -26.76
N LYS A 32 -2.08 19.25 -27.50
CA LYS A 32 -2.11 19.56 -28.92
C LYS A 32 -1.21 20.78 -29.23
N ALA A 33 0.02 20.54 -29.68
CA ALA A 33 0.84 21.57 -30.31
C ALA A 33 0.41 21.73 -31.79
N ARG A 34 -0.07 22.92 -32.14
CA ARG A 34 -0.40 23.36 -33.49
C ARG A 34 0.92 23.54 -34.27
N GLY A 35 1.10 22.84 -35.37
CA GLY A 35 2.17 23.06 -36.34
C GLY A 35 1.62 23.01 -37.75
N GLU A 36 1.50 24.18 -38.39
CA GLU A 36 1.46 24.35 -39.84
C GLU A 36 2.90 24.53 -40.34
N GLY A 37 3.23 23.97 -41.51
CA GLY A 37 4.33 24.48 -42.34
C GLY A 37 5.62 23.64 -42.42
N ASP A 38 5.61 22.68 -43.34
CA ASP A 38 6.58 22.51 -44.45
C ASP A 38 8.07 22.27 -44.13
N GLY A 39 8.49 21.01 -44.33
CA GLY A 39 9.89 20.60 -44.45
C GLY A 39 10.05 19.11 -44.14
N GLU A 40 10.76 18.36 -44.98
CA GLU A 40 11.02 16.92 -44.82
C GLU A 40 11.74 16.60 -43.50
N GLY A 41 10.98 16.47 -42.41
CA GLY A 41 11.47 16.06 -41.11
C GLY A 41 11.55 14.55 -41.00
N ARG A 42 12.70 13.97 -41.37
CA ARG A 42 13.06 12.60 -41.00
C ARG A 42 12.99 12.49 -39.47
N PHE A 43 11.96 11.83 -38.95
CA PHE A 43 11.82 11.56 -37.51
C PHE A 43 12.94 10.60 -37.08
N THR A 44 14.06 11.15 -36.65
CA THR A 44 15.11 10.37 -35.98
C THR A 44 14.65 10.10 -34.56
N LEU A 45 14.34 8.83 -34.26
CA LEU A 45 14.35 8.34 -32.87
C LEU A 45 15.75 8.59 -32.31
N HIS A 46 15.93 9.73 -31.64
CA HIS A 46 17.07 9.91 -30.76
C HIS A 46 16.84 8.96 -29.59
N ASN A 47 17.51 7.81 -29.65
CA ASN A 47 17.72 6.99 -28.46
C ASN A 47 18.69 7.76 -27.58
N ASP A 48 18.18 8.77 -26.87
CA ASP A 48 18.94 9.50 -25.87
C ASP A 48 19.18 8.54 -24.71
N ILE A 49 20.30 7.82 -24.81
CA ILE A 49 20.84 7.05 -23.70
C ILE A 49 21.17 8.08 -22.63
N ALA A 50 20.28 8.21 -21.64
CA ALA A 50 20.45 9.15 -20.53
C ALA A 50 21.89 9.11 -20.03
N SER A 51 22.52 10.28 -19.93
CA SER A 51 23.93 10.38 -19.61
C SER A 51 24.18 9.73 -18.25
N GLU A 52 25.39 9.21 -18.04
CA GLU A 52 25.75 8.61 -16.76
C GLU A 52 25.57 9.59 -15.59
N GLN A 53 25.74 10.88 -15.86
CA GLN A 53 25.47 11.98 -14.93
C GLN A 53 23.98 12.07 -14.57
N ASP A 54 23.08 12.02 -15.55
CA ASP A 54 21.63 12.08 -15.30
C ASP A 54 21.14 10.89 -14.48
N ARG A 55 21.71 9.69 -14.71
CA ARG A 55 21.42 8.48 -13.92
C ARG A 55 21.90 8.63 -12.47
N ASN A 56 23.08 9.19 -12.28
CA ASN A 56 23.65 9.42 -10.95
C ASN A 56 22.83 10.45 -10.17
N GLU A 57 22.35 11.50 -10.83
CA GLU A 57 21.47 12.51 -10.21
C GLU A 57 20.10 11.93 -9.85
N ALA A 58 19.48 11.16 -10.75
CA ALA A 58 18.24 10.45 -10.46
C ALA A 58 18.40 9.48 -9.27
N THR A 59 19.52 8.76 -9.21
CA THR A 59 19.83 7.86 -8.09
C THR A 59 19.96 8.63 -6.78
N LYS A 60 20.66 9.77 -6.79
CA LYS A 60 20.80 10.65 -5.62
C LYS A 60 19.44 11.18 -5.16
N ALA A 61 18.55 11.54 -6.07
CA ALA A 61 17.20 12.01 -5.75
C ALA A 61 16.36 10.91 -5.06
N VAL A 62 16.42 9.68 -5.55
CA VAL A 62 15.74 8.53 -4.93
C VAL A 62 16.28 8.25 -3.53
N LEU A 63 17.60 8.29 -3.35
CA LEU A 63 18.23 8.08 -2.04
C LEU A 63 17.88 9.19 -1.04
N ASP A 64 17.82 10.44 -1.49
CA ASP A 64 17.39 11.56 -0.66
C ASP A 64 15.92 11.45 -0.26
N ALA A 65 15.04 11.07 -1.20
CA ALA A 65 13.64 10.79 -0.90
C ALA A 65 13.50 9.64 0.11
N HIS A 66 14.25 8.54 -0.06
CA HIS A 66 14.26 7.44 0.90
C HIS A 66 14.69 7.89 2.30
N ARG A 67 15.74 8.72 2.39
CA ARG A 67 16.23 9.27 3.67
C ARG A 67 15.17 10.14 4.35
N ARG A 68 14.46 10.96 3.59
CA ARG A 68 13.36 11.80 4.12
C ARG A 68 12.18 10.96 4.59
N LEU A 69 11.84 9.89 3.87
CA LEU A 69 10.75 8.99 4.26
C LEU A 69 11.10 8.12 5.48
N THR A 70 12.38 7.87 5.72
CA THR A 70 12.88 7.03 6.82
C THR A 70 13.43 7.83 8.00
N SER A 71 13.43 9.16 7.93
CA SER A 71 13.93 10.02 9.02
C SER A 71 13.07 9.88 10.28
N ASP A 72 11.77 9.81 10.09
CA ASP A 72 10.81 9.61 11.18
C ASP A 72 10.72 8.12 11.46
N ARG A 73 11.36 7.68 12.53
CA ARG A 73 11.23 6.31 13.01
C ARG A 73 9.90 6.16 13.75
N PRO A 74 8.91 5.44 13.22
CA PRO A 74 7.69 5.16 13.96
C PRO A 74 8.00 4.28 15.18
N SER A 75 7.21 4.43 16.24
CA SER A 75 7.29 3.52 17.40
C SER A 75 6.88 2.09 16.98
N ILE A 76 7.63 1.13 17.52
CA ILE A 76 7.45 -0.31 17.32
C ILE A 76 7.48 -1.05 18.66
N ASP A 77 7.18 -0.36 19.76
CA ASP A 77 7.35 -0.89 21.13
C ASP A 77 6.45 -2.10 21.38
N THR A 78 5.22 -2.06 20.88
CA THR A 78 4.28 -3.19 20.96
C THR A 78 4.81 -4.39 20.17
N TYR A 79 5.37 -4.13 18.99
CA TYR A 79 5.97 -5.17 18.16
C TYR A 79 7.15 -5.87 18.86
N LEU A 80 7.98 -5.12 19.60
CA LEU A 80 9.11 -5.67 20.35
C LEU A 80 8.68 -6.56 21.54
N GLN A 81 7.44 -6.42 22.01
CA GLN A 81 6.86 -7.23 23.10
C GLN A 81 6.15 -8.50 22.59
N CYS A 82 6.10 -8.70 21.27
CA CYS A 82 5.51 -9.86 20.63
C CYS A 82 6.17 -11.16 21.12
N GLN A 83 5.35 -12.15 21.48
CA GLN A 83 5.83 -13.47 21.91
C GLN A 83 6.48 -14.22 20.74
N PRO A 84 7.43 -15.14 21.00
CA PRO A 84 7.96 -16.03 19.98
C PRO A 84 6.84 -16.77 19.24
N GLY A 85 6.91 -16.80 17.91
CA GLY A 85 5.91 -17.47 17.06
C GLY A 85 4.69 -16.62 16.66
N GLN A 86 4.41 -15.49 17.32
CA GLN A 86 3.31 -14.60 16.92
C GLN A 86 3.64 -13.79 15.66
N ASN A 87 4.92 -13.47 15.43
CA ASN A 87 5.38 -12.84 14.20
C ASN A 87 6.16 -13.81 13.32
N ARG A 88 5.73 -13.94 12.06
CA ARG A 88 6.39 -14.80 11.06
C ARG A 88 7.73 -14.25 10.57
N TYR A 89 7.86 -12.92 10.49
CA TYR A 89 9.02 -12.27 9.89
C TYR A 89 9.62 -11.23 10.83
N PRO A 90 10.60 -11.59 11.69
CA PRO A 90 11.21 -10.69 12.67
C PRO A 90 11.89 -9.44 12.06
N ALA A 91 12.28 -9.53 10.79
CA ALA A 91 12.88 -8.42 10.05
C ALA A 91 11.85 -7.36 9.58
N ILE A 92 10.55 -7.67 9.66
CA ILE A 92 9.47 -6.77 9.25
C ILE A 92 8.78 -6.29 10.52
N ALA A 93 8.98 -5.01 10.85
CA ALA A 93 8.37 -4.40 12.03
C ALA A 93 6.90 -4.01 11.76
N CYS A 94 6.08 -4.13 12.80
CA CYS A 94 4.69 -3.65 12.81
C CYS A 94 4.67 -2.28 13.51
N TYR A 95 4.10 -1.26 12.87
CA TYR A 95 4.08 0.10 13.42
C TYR A 95 2.95 0.30 14.43
N ASP A 96 3.27 0.88 15.59
CA ASP A 96 2.31 1.04 16.68
C ASP A 96 1.20 2.05 16.36
N SER A 97 1.50 3.08 15.57
CA SER A 97 0.55 4.15 15.22
C SER A 97 -0.61 3.68 14.32
N THR A 98 -0.38 2.64 13.52
CA THR A 98 -1.35 2.13 12.55
C THR A 98 -1.73 0.68 12.77
N ARG A 99 -1.19 0.02 13.81
CA ARG A 99 -1.49 -1.40 14.07
C ARG A 99 -2.99 -1.63 14.27
N PHE A 100 -3.45 -2.80 13.87
CA PHE A 100 -4.77 -3.27 14.27
C PHE A 100 -4.81 -3.55 15.78
N GLN A 101 -5.93 -3.22 16.41
CA GLN A 101 -6.17 -3.46 17.83
C GLN A 101 -7.54 -4.11 17.97
N TYR A 102 -7.61 -5.25 18.67
CA TYR A 102 -8.88 -5.91 18.96
C TYR A 102 -9.67 -5.07 19.96
N LYS A 103 -10.99 -4.94 19.74
CA LYS A 103 -11.84 -4.07 20.56
C LYS A 103 -11.94 -4.55 22.01
N ASN A 104 -11.99 -5.87 22.17
CA ASN A 104 -12.17 -6.52 23.48
C ASN A 104 -10.86 -7.02 24.08
N ASP A 105 -9.74 -6.91 23.34
CA ASP A 105 -8.42 -7.37 23.79
C ASP A 105 -7.30 -6.51 23.18
N PRO A 106 -7.16 -5.23 23.60
CA PRO A 106 -6.22 -4.28 22.99
C PRO A 106 -4.74 -4.68 23.15
N THR A 107 -4.46 -5.53 24.14
CA THR A 107 -3.14 -6.10 24.43
C THR A 107 -2.73 -7.20 23.47
N LYS A 108 -3.70 -7.87 22.84
CA LYS A 108 -3.41 -8.95 21.90
C LYS A 108 -2.78 -8.42 20.63
N PHE A 109 -1.63 -8.98 20.30
CA PHE A 109 -0.86 -8.64 19.13
C PHE A 109 -1.25 -9.54 17.95
N PHE A 110 -1.52 -8.92 16.81
CA PHE A 110 -1.54 -9.58 15.52
C PHE A 110 -0.84 -8.64 14.52
N HIS A 111 0.04 -9.19 13.69
CA HIS A 111 0.84 -8.39 12.76
C HIS A 111 -0.02 -7.91 11.60
N ALA A 112 -0.71 -6.79 11.81
CA ALA A 112 -1.47 -6.09 10.79
C ALA A 112 -1.48 -4.57 10.99
N ASN A 113 -1.37 -3.80 9.90
CA ASN A 113 -1.37 -2.34 9.90
C ASN A 113 -2.40 -1.77 8.94
N TRP A 114 -3.11 -0.74 9.39
CA TRP A 114 -3.95 0.08 8.53
C TRP A 114 -3.09 0.91 7.59
N VAL A 115 -3.48 0.91 6.32
CA VAL A 115 -2.84 1.70 5.27
C VAL A 115 -3.88 2.59 4.63
N ASP A 116 -3.51 3.85 4.46
CA ASP A 116 -4.35 4.83 3.80
C ASP A 116 -4.42 4.55 2.30
N GLY A 117 -5.61 4.73 1.73
CA GLY A 117 -5.80 4.80 0.29
C GLY A 117 -5.70 6.24 -0.19
N VAL A 118 -5.57 6.42 -1.50
CA VAL A 118 -5.41 7.74 -2.15
C VAL A 118 -6.46 8.77 -1.71
N ARG A 119 -7.70 8.33 -1.47
CA ARG A 119 -8.82 9.21 -1.09
C ARG A 119 -9.46 8.87 0.25
N THR A 120 -9.06 7.76 0.87
CA THR A 120 -9.75 7.19 2.03
C THR A 120 -8.72 6.77 3.07
N PRO A 121 -8.69 7.38 4.26
CA PRO A 121 -7.82 6.93 5.32
C PRO A 121 -8.24 5.54 5.80
N ARG A 122 -7.26 4.70 6.16
CA ARG A 122 -7.44 3.30 6.60
C ARG A 122 -8.26 2.47 5.61
N ALA A 123 -8.01 2.64 4.31
CA ALA A 123 -8.71 1.92 3.25
C ALA A 123 -8.26 0.46 3.11
N TYR A 124 -7.05 0.14 3.57
CA TYR A 124 -6.48 -1.18 3.48
C TYR A 124 -5.98 -1.62 4.84
N LEU A 125 -6.02 -2.92 5.09
CA LEU A 125 -5.41 -3.56 6.23
C LEU A 125 -4.40 -4.57 5.68
N LEU A 126 -3.12 -4.32 5.89
CA LEU A 126 -2.06 -5.25 5.48
C LEU A 126 -1.79 -6.19 6.64
N ALA A 127 -1.89 -7.49 6.43
CA ALA A 127 -1.73 -8.49 7.46
C ALA A 127 -0.70 -9.57 7.07
N THR A 128 0.00 -10.11 8.06
CA THR A 128 0.75 -11.36 7.84
C THR A 128 -0.22 -12.50 7.54
N GLY A 129 0.23 -13.47 6.73
CA GLY A 129 -0.54 -14.69 6.53
C GLY A 129 -0.56 -15.52 7.82
N PRO A 130 -1.69 -16.16 8.17
CA PRO A 130 -1.71 -17.09 9.30
C PRO A 130 -0.84 -18.33 8.99
N HIS A 131 0.01 -18.75 9.95
CA HIS A 131 0.93 -19.91 9.81
C HIS A 131 0.57 -21.09 10.70
N ASP A 132 -0.21 -20.88 11.74
CA ASP A 132 -0.64 -21.92 12.68
C ASP A 132 -2.14 -21.79 12.97
N GLU A 133 -2.67 -22.70 13.80
CA GLU A 133 -4.10 -22.74 14.12
C GLU A 133 -4.56 -21.52 14.93
N ASP A 134 -3.73 -21.05 15.86
CA ASP A 134 -4.03 -19.90 16.71
C ASP A 134 -4.05 -18.60 15.90
N THR A 135 -3.06 -18.38 15.04
CA THR A 135 -2.99 -17.24 14.12
C THR A 135 -4.08 -17.29 13.06
N CYS A 136 -4.53 -18.48 12.64
CA CYS A 136 -5.73 -18.63 11.81
C CYS A 136 -6.97 -18.10 12.51
N ARG A 137 -7.18 -18.47 13.78
CA ARG A 137 -8.33 -18.00 14.59
C ARG A 137 -8.26 -16.48 14.78
N ASP A 138 -7.10 -15.97 15.13
CA ASP A 138 -6.87 -14.55 15.35
C ASP A 138 -7.05 -13.73 14.07
N PHE A 139 -6.57 -14.25 12.94
CA PHE A 139 -6.80 -13.64 11.63
C PHE A 139 -8.29 -13.46 11.33
N TRP A 140 -9.12 -14.50 11.55
CA TRP A 140 -10.56 -14.39 11.30
C TRP A 140 -11.26 -13.45 12.27
N ARG A 141 -10.84 -13.42 13.55
CA ARG A 141 -11.32 -12.43 14.50
C ARG A 141 -11.00 -11.01 14.04
N MET A 142 -9.79 -10.76 13.56
CA MET A 142 -9.38 -9.47 13.00
C MET A 142 -10.25 -9.08 11.80
N VAL A 143 -10.52 -10.01 10.88
CA VAL A 143 -11.37 -9.75 9.70
C VAL A 143 -12.78 -9.33 10.12
N ILE A 144 -13.37 -10.01 11.11
CA ILE A 144 -14.71 -9.72 11.64
C ILE A 144 -14.72 -8.38 12.37
N GLU A 145 -13.82 -8.17 13.34
CA GLU A 145 -13.77 -6.96 14.16
C GLU A 145 -13.38 -5.71 13.34
N GLY A 146 -12.49 -5.92 12.36
CA GLY A 146 -12.06 -4.93 11.40
C GLY A 146 -13.03 -4.72 10.25
N PHE A 147 -14.20 -5.38 10.24
CA PHE A 147 -15.25 -5.32 9.21
C PHE A 147 -14.71 -5.33 7.78
N VAL A 148 -13.75 -6.21 7.48
CA VAL A 148 -13.14 -6.30 6.16
C VAL A 148 -14.02 -7.17 5.25
N PRO A 149 -14.62 -6.62 4.18
CA PRO A 149 -15.48 -7.40 3.29
C PRO A 149 -14.71 -8.25 2.27
N ILE A 150 -13.47 -7.89 1.94
CA ILE A 150 -12.70 -8.53 0.87
C ILE A 150 -11.28 -8.83 1.34
N CYS A 151 -10.90 -10.10 1.25
CA CYS A 151 -9.54 -10.57 1.51
C CYS A 151 -8.85 -10.91 0.18
N TYR A 152 -7.69 -10.30 -0.09
CA TYR A 152 -6.86 -10.63 -1.24
C TYR A 152 -5.58 -11.35 -0.78
N CYS A 153 -5.33 -12.52 -1.37
CA CYS A 153 -4.14 -13.33 -1.13
C CYS A 153 -3.48 -13.62 -2.47
N SER A 154 -2.22 -13.22 -2.63
CA SER A 154 -1.39 -13.68 -3.75
C SER A 154 -0.78 -15.04 -3.38
N LYS A 155 -0.75 -15.95 -4.35
CA LYS A 155 0.08 -17.16 -4.27
C LYS A 155 1.55 -16.80 -4.37
#